data_AF-A0AAF0C355-F1
#
_entry.id   AF-A0AAF0C355-F1
#
_cell.length_a   1.000
_cell.length_b   1.000
_cell.length_c   1.000
_cell.angle_alpha   90.00
_cell.angle_beta   90.00
_cell.angle_gamma   90.00
#
_symmetry.space_group_name_H-M   'P 1'
#
loop_
_entity.id
_entity.type
_entity.pdbx_description
1 polymer ?
#
loop_
_entity_poly.entity_id
_entity_poly.type
_entity_poly.pdbx_seq_one_letter_code
_entity_poly.pdbx_strand_id
1 'polypeptide(L)'
;MKYKSGFMGMGAKALALVLLVGVGNSVLAANKVVAWGNSRYGGDNNAVQNVTDVEHIYHTELAFMALKTDGTVVTWGHENNGGDSSAVADQLKNVKSITTSMGAAAALKADGTVVTWGPQWYGGDSSAVQEKLTGVKKIISCGYAFAALKSDGTVVTWGMDDSAVAAQLTNVREVYASGGAFAALKANGTVVTWGDSNYGGDSSAVSGELKFIKHIYSNHRTFAAEKYDGSLVTWGLDYYLGDTSGLAGLTNIKQVVANEDAFAALTSDSKVVTWGLAPKGGDFSQVSGYQQHVRAIYPLTGGFAGIEHYGSVFAWGTVTTGDYREKNFVPSSSSAIAVNVNSKAFALLEAGGTVKSMAKANGGAITEFDNVISLSATSSAFAAIKADGSVHTWGSSFTGGDSSSIAAQLVNVKTIVGNNMAFAAIVLDEAN
;
A
#
# COMPACT_ATOMS: atom_id res chain seq x y z
N MET A 1 -2.54 -20.67 -68.54
CA MET A 1 -1.35 -20.70 -67.65
C MET A 1 -1.03 -19.29 -67.21
N LYS A 2 -0.68 -19.13 -65.93
CA LYS A 2 -0.39 -17.88 -65.17
C LYS A 2 -1.57 -17.21 -64.42
N TYR A 3 -1.44 -17.33 -63.10
CA TYR A 3 -1.56 -16.33 -62.02
C TYR A 3 -2.91 -15.73 -61.59
N LYS A 4 -3.15 -15.92 -60.27
CA LYS A 4 -3.68 -14.99 -59.23
C LYS A 4 -5.13 -14.53 -59.41
N SER A 5 -5.96 -14.37 -58.38
CA SER A 5 -5.77 -14.12 -56.94
C SER A 5 -7.15 -14.19 -56.27
N GLY A 6 -7.23 -14.49 -54.98
CA GLY A 6 -8.48 -14.24 -54.23
C GLY A 6 -8.51 -14.83 -52.84
N PHE A 7 -8.11 -14.00 -51.87
CA PHE A 7 -8.27 -14.11 -50.43
C PHE A 7 -9.46 -14.98 -49.93
N MET A 8 -9.15 -16.04 -49.16
CA MET A 8 -9.94 -16.47 -48.00
C MET A 8 -9.60 -15.50 -46.86
N GLY A 9 -10.50 -14.88 -46.11
CA GLY A 9 -11.71 -15.43 -45.49
C GLY A 9 -11.53 -15.31 -43.97
N MET A 10 -11.67 -14.11 -43.42
CA MET A 10 -11.82 -13.89 -41.98
C MET A 10 -13.05 -13.01 -41.76
N GLY A 11 -14.06 -13.62 -41.15
CA GLY A 11 -15.35 -13.00 -40.89
C GLY A 11 -15.25 -11.86 -39.88
N ALA A 12 -15.64 -10.66 -40.31
CA ALA A 12 -16.03 -9.60 -39.41
C ALA A 12 -17.36 -9.99 -38.74
N LYS A 13 -17.34 -10.32 -37.45
CA LYS A 13 -18.55 -10.25 -36.63
C LYS A 13 -18.77 -8.79 -36.28
N ALA A 14 -19.82 -8.21 -36.85
CA ALA A 14 -20.30 -6.87 -36.54
C ALA A 14 -20.61 -6.75 -35.04
N LEU A 15 -19.96 -5.79 -34.35
CA LEU A 15 -20.45 -5.29 -33.08
C LEU A 15 -21.69 -4.43 -33.38
N ALA A 16 -22.87 -4.89 -32.99
CA ALA A 16 -24.05 -4.05 -32.96
C ALA A 16 -23.91 -3.06 -31.79
N LEU A 17 -23.61 -1.81 -32.11
CA LEU A 17 -23.72 -0.68 -31.19
C LEU A 17 -25.21 -0.40 -30.99
N VAL A 18 -25.78 -0.86 -29.87
CA VAL A 18 -27.11 -0.42 -29.46
C VAL A 18 -26.97 0.95 -28.81
N LEU A 19 -27.24 1.99 -29.60
CA LEU A 19 -27.56 3.32 -29.08
C LEU A 19 -28.96 3.25 -28.44
N LEU A 20 -29.04 3.18 -27.12
CA LEU A 20 -30.26 3.54 -26.41
C LEU A 20 -30.31 5.06 -26.27
N VAL A 21 -31.08 5.70 -27.15
CA VAL A 21 -31.57 7.06 -26.93
C VAL A 21 -32.87 6.92 -26.17
N GLY A 22 -32.81 6.98 -24.84
CA GLY A 22 -33.95 6.98 -23.95
C GLY A 22 -33.89 8.18 -23.03
N VAL A 23 -34.79 9.14 -23.24
CA VAL A 23 -35.00 10.30 -22.35
C VAL A 23 -35.73 9.78 -21.11
N GLY A 24 -34.95 9.31 -20.15
CA GLY A 24 -35.35 9.12 -18.77
C GLY A 24 -34.17 9.60 -17.94
N ASN A 25 -34.41 10.33 -16.86
CA ASN A 25 -33.37 10.66 -15.89
C ASN A 25 -32.76 9.35 -15.38
N SER A 26 -31.71 8.86 -16.03
CA SER A 26 -30.81 7.88 -15.44
C SER A 26 -30.08 8.66 -14.35
N VAL A 27 -30.63 8.65 -13.14
CA VAL A 27 -29.86 8.94 -11.95
C VAL A 27 -28.71 7.94 -12.02
N LEU A 28 -27.52 8.41 -12.39
CA LEU A 28 -26.32 7.59 -12.33
C LEU A 28 -26.25 7.08 -10.90
N ALA A 29 -26.20 5.77 -10.73
CA ALA A 29 -26.07 5.15 -9.42
C ALA A 29 -24.92 5.83 -8.67
N ALA A 30 -25.23 6.49 -7.55
CA ALA A 30 -24.26 7.30 -6.83
C ALA A 30 -23.40 6.38 -5.96
N ASN A 31 -22.09 6.60 -5.97
CA ASN A 31 -21.19 5.90 -5.04
C ASN A 31 -21.33 6.51 -3.65
N LYS A 32 -21.93 5.79 -2.70
CA LYS A 32 -22.07 6.18 -1.28
C LYS A 32 -20.95 5.61 -0.42
N VAL A 33 -20.76 6.21 0.76
CA VAL A 33 -19.86 5.68 1.80
C VAL A 33 -20.65 5.01 2.92
N VAL A 34 -20.20 3.82 3.32
CA VAL A 34 -20.65 3.13 4.54
C VAL A 34 -19.44 2.90 5.43
N ALA A 35 -19.52 3.23 6.72
CA ALA A 35 -18.42 3.10 7.67
C ALA A 35 -18.79 2.23 8.87
N TRP A 36 -17.83 1.47 9.40
CA TRP A 36 -18.02 0.66 10.62
C TRP A 36 -16.70 0.41 11.37
N GLY A 37 -16.81 -0.06 12.62
CA GLY A 37 -15.69 -0.23 13.54
C GLY A 37 -15.70 0.82 14.64
N ASN A 38 -14.54 1.30 15.07
CA ASN A 38 -14.49 2.27 16.15
C ASN A 38 -14.97 3.66 15.69
N SER A 39 -16.05 4.16 16.30
CA SER A 39 -16.66 5.43 15.94
C SER A 39 -15.72 6.65 16.08
N ARG A 40 -14.81 6.65 17.06
CA ARG A 40 -13.83 7.74 17.26
C ARG A 40 -12.78 7.82 16.17
N TYR A 41 -12.58 6.74 15.43
CA TYR A 41 -11.53 6.59 14.41
C TYR A 41 -12.11 6.35 13.01
N GLY A 42 -13.32 6.87 12.78
CA GLY A 42 -13.96 6.89 11.46
C GLY A 42 -14.98 5.79 11.19
N GLY A 43 -15.29 4.94 12.18
CA GLY A 43 -16.30 3.87 12.07
C GLY A 43 -17.74 4.30 12.36
N ASP A 44 -18.02 5.59 12.57
CA ASP A 44 -19.40 6.09 12.77
C ASP A 44 -20.09 6.28 11.43
N ASN A 45 -21.02 5.38 11.10
CA ASN A 45 -21.77 5.43 9.86
C ASN A 45 -22.63 6.69 9.71
N ASN A 46 -23.06 7.32 10.82
CA ASN A 46 -23.88 8.54 10.75
C ASN A 46 -23.09 9.73 10.19
N ALA A 47 -21.77 9.75 10.39
CA ALA A 47 -20.90 10.81 9.89
C ALA A 47 -20.78 10.82 8.35
N VAL A 48 -21.15 9.72 7.68
CA VAL A 48 -20.93 9.54 6.24
C VAL A 48 -22.20 9.34 5.42
N GLN A 49 -23.40 9.41 6.01
CA GLN A 49 -24.68 9.14 5.32
C GLN A 49 -24.93 10.03 4.10
N ASN A 50 -24.39 11.25 4.11
CA ASN A 50 -24.54 12.23 3.02
C ASN A 50 -23.33 12.30 2.10
N VAL A 51 -22.35 11.41 2.26
CA VAL A 51 -21.16 11.36 1.42
C VAL A 51 -21.45 10.52 0.18
N THR A 52 -21.76 11.20 -0.92
CA THR A 52 -22.07 10.61 -2.23
C THR A 52 -21.01 10.94 -3.26
N ASP A 53 -21.13 10.33 -4.45
CA ASP A 53 -20.32 10.61 -5.63
C ASP A 53 -18.82 10.41 -5.37
N VAL A 54 -18.49 9.44 -4.50
CA VAL A 54 -17.12 9.12 -4.12
C VAL A 54 -16.41 8.33 -5.21
N GLU A 55 -15.21 8.78 -5.55
CA GLU A 55 -14.32 8.09 -6.49
C GLU A 55 -13.33 7.20 -5.73
N HIS A 56 -12.69 7.76 -4.70
CA HIS A 56 -11.66 7.07 -3.90
C HIS A 56 -11.78 7.42 -2.41
N ILE A 57 -11.45 6.46 -1.53
CA ILE A 57 -11.28 6.72 -0.10
C ILE A 57 -9.79 6.53 0.26
N TYR A 58 -9.23 7.55 0.89
CA TYR A 58 -7.91 7.57 1.49
C TYR A 58 -8.03 7.48 3.00
N HIS A 59 -6.94 7.15 3.68
CA HIS A 59 -6.91 7.11 5.13
C HIS A 59 -5.52 7.48 5.68
N THR A 60 -5.52 8.04 6.88
CA THR A 60 -4.36 8.07 7.77
C THR A 60 -4.41 6.82 8.65
N GLU A 61 -3.67 6.78 9.76
CA GLU A 61 -3.82 5.69 10.74
C GLU A 61 -5.21 5.64 11.38
N LEU A 62 -5.86 6.80 11.58
CA LEU A 62 -7.07 6.91 12.42
C LEU A 62 -8.19 7.80 11.85
N ALA A 63 -8.07 8.23 10.59
CA ALA A 63 -9.08 9.02 9.90
C ALA A 63 -9.22 8.59 8.42
N PHE A 64 -10.27 9.07 7.77
CA PHE A 64 -10.57 8.83 6.36
C PHE A 64 -10.82 10.11 5.59
N MET A 65 -10.63 10.05 4.29
CA MET A 65 -10.95 11.12 3.35
C MET A 65 -11.54 10.55 2.06
N ALA A 66 -12.69 11.06 1.65
CA ALA A 66 -13.32 10.71 0.38
C ALA A 66 -12.98 11.79 -0.65
N LEU A 67 -12.32 11.38 -1.75
CA LEU A 67 -12.21 12.17 -2.96
C LEU A 67 -13.47 11.93 -3.81
N LYS A 68 -14.24 12.98 -4.04
CA LYS A 68 -15.45 12.95 -4.85
C LYS A 68 -15.13 13.17 -6.32
N THR A 69 -16.03 12.71 -7.19
CA THR A 69 -15.93 12.83 -8.66
C THR A 69 -15.90 14.28 -9.16
N ASP A 70 -16.37 15.24 -8.36
CA ASP A 70 -16.28 16.68 -8.63
C ASP A 70 -14.93 17.29 -8.21
N GLY A 71 -14.00 16.48 -7.70
CA GLY A 71 -12.69 16.92 -7.22
C GLY A 71 -12.71 17.59 -5.84
N THR A 72 -13.82 17.51 -5.09
CA THR A 72 -13.88 17.94 -3.68
C THR A 72 -13.52 16.81 -2.72
N VAL A 73 -13.16 17.17 -1.49
CA VAL A 73 -12.76 16.21 -0.45
C VAL A 73 -13.63 16.37 0.79
N VAL A 74 -14.08 15.25 1.35
CA VAL A 74 -14.75 15.17 2.66
C VAL A 74 -13.89 14.34 3.60
N THR A 75 -13.68 14.81 4.83
CA THR A 75 -12.88 14.10 5.85
C THR A 75 -13.73 13.71 7.05
N TRP A 76 -13.41 12.58 7.69
CA TRP A 76 -14.03 12.16 8.95
C TRP A 76 -13.10 11.25 9.76
N GLY A 77 -13.46 11.00 11.02
CA GLY A 77 -12.64 10.24 11.97
C GLY A 77 -11.88 11.15 12.93
N HIS A 78 -10.73 10.70 13.41
CA HIS A 78 -10.03 11.40 14.49
C HIS A 78 -9.43 12.74 14.03
N GLU A 79 -9.86 13.83 14.66
CA GLU A 79 -9.49 15.21 14.30
C GLU A 79 -7.97 15.41 14.25
N ASN A 80 -7.24 14.95 15.28
CA ASN A 80 -5.79 15.06 15.39
C ASN A 80 -5.03 14.00 14.57
N ASN A 81 -5.70 13.37 13.61
CA ASN A 81 -5.11 12.41 12.66
C ASN A 81 -5.64 12.68 11.24
N GLY A 82 -5.98 13.93 10.91
CA GLY A 82 -6.39 14.33 9.55
C GLY A 82 -7.89 14.18 9.28
N GLY A 83 -8.70 13.86 10.31
CA GLY A 83 -10.15 13.80 10.22
C GLY A 83 -10.82 15.18 10.14
N ASP A 84 -10.15 16.24 10.60
CA ASP A 84 -10.61 17.62 10.48
C ASP A 84 -9.82 18.37 9.40
N SER A 85 -10.54 18.85 8.38
CA SER A 85 -10.02 19.67 7.28
C SER A 85 -10.72 21.03 7.18
N SER A 86 -11.51 21.42 8.20
CA SER A 86 -12.33 22.63 8.19
C SER A 86 -11.54 23.90 7.90
N ALA A 87 -10.30 24.00 8.41
CA ALA A 87 -9.40 25.14 8.17
C ALA A 87 -9.01 25.33 6.69
N VAL A 88 -9.14 24.31 5.86
CA VAL A 88 -8.77 24.34 4.42
C VAL A 88 -9.92 23.94 3.50
N ALA A 89 -11.15 23.85 4.02
CA ALA A 89 -12.31 23.35 3.27
C ALA A 89 -12.54 24.10 1.94
N ASP A 90 -12.35 25.41 1.92
CA ASP A 90 -12.52 26.23 0.71
C ASP A 90 -11.47 25.95 -0.38
N GLN A 91 -10.33 25.36 -0.01
CA GLN A 91 -9.21 25.04 -0.89
C GLN A 91 -9.25 23.61 -1.45
N LEU A 92 -10.03 22.71 -0.82
CA LEU A 92 -10.17 21.30 -1.21
C LEU A 92 -11.13 21.12 -2.40
N LYS A 93 -10.75 21.72 -3.53
CA LYS A 93 -11.47 21.70 -4.81
C LYS A 93 -10.49 21.43 -5.95
N ASN A 94 -10.94 20.76 -7.01
CA ASN A 94 -10.09 20.30 -8.11
C ASN A 94 -8.92 19.42 -7.63
N VAL A 95 -9.12 18.66 -6.56
CA VAL A 95 -8.15 17.69 -6.05
C VAL A 95 -8.08 16.52 -7.02
N LYS A 96 -6.85 16.12 -7.35
CA LYS A 96 -6.55 15.00 -8.24
C LYS A 96 -6.17 13.74 -7.45
N SER A 97 -5.47 13.91 -6.34
CA SER A 97 -5.02 12.80 -5.50
C SER A 97 -4.67 13.29 -4.10
N ILE A 98 -4.77 12.40 -3.11
CA ILE A 98 -4.35 12.66 -1.72
C ILE A 98 -3.19 11.73 -1.38
N THR A 99 -2.21 12.26 -0.64
CA THR A 99 -1.14 11.48 -0.02
C THR A 99 -1.19 11.71 1.49
N THR A 100 -1.09 10.63 2.27
CA THR A 100 -1.19 10.68 3.73
C THR A 100 0.14 10.29 4.39
N SER A 101 0.46 10.96 5.50
CA SER A 101 1.43 10.48 6.49
C SER A 101 0.68 9.67 7.57
N MET A 102 1.30 9.41 8.73
CA MET A 102 0.61 8.68 9.82
C MET A 102 -0.66 9.41 10.29
N GLY A 103 -0.67 10.74 10.29
CA GLY A 103 -1.80 11.53 10.83
C GLY A 103 -2.09 12.84 10.11
N ALA A 104 -1.44 13.14 8.98
CA ALA A 104 -1.70 14.33 8.18
C ALA A 104 -1.86 13.97 6.70
N ALA A 105 -2.24 14.96 5.89
CA ALA A 105 -2.45 14.76 4.46
C ALA A 105 -2.08 15.96 3.61
N ALA A 106 -1.80 15.65 2.35
CA ALA A 106 -1.50 16.59 1.29
C ALA A 106 -2.33 16.25 0.05
N ALA A 107 -3.19 17.17 -0.36
CA ALA A 107 -3.96 17.09 -1.60
C ALA A 107 -3.18 17.73 -2.75
N LEU A 108 -2.91 16.97 -3.80
CA LEU A 108 -2.40 17.48 -5.08
C LEU A 108 -3.58 17.91 -5.95
N LYS A 109 -3.62 19.18 -6.33
CA LYS A 109 -4.66 19.75 -7.20
C LYS A 109 -4.30 19.59 -8.68
N ALA A 110 -5.31 19.69 -9.54
CA ALA A 110 -5.16 19.56 -10.99
C ALA A 110 -4.24 20.62 -11.62
N ASP A 111 -4.11 21.78 -10.99
CA ASP A 111 -3.20 22.87 -11.38
C ASP A 111 -1.74 22.65 -10.91
N GLY A 112 -1.46 21.54 -10.23
CA GLY A 112 -0.13 21.23 -9.70
C GLY A 112 0.21 21.95 -8.39
N THR A 113 -0.77 22.58 -7.73
CA THR A 113 -0.64 23.13 -6.37
C THR A 113 -0.96 22.10 -5.29
N VAL A 114 -0.49 22.35 -4.06
CA VAL A 114 -0.70 21.44 -2.92
C VAL A 114 -1.39 22.17 -1.76
N VAL A 115 -2.32 21.49 -1.11
CA VAL A 115 -2.99 21.91 0.13
C VAL A 115 -2.75 20.84 1.19
N THR A 116 -2.34 21.22 2.40
CA THR A 116 -2.09 20.29 3.51
C THR A 116 -3.03 20.53 4.68
N TRP A 117 -3.30 19.49 5.47
CA TRP A 117 -4.01 19.59 6.74
C TRP A 117 -3.62 18.47 7.70
N GLY A 118 -4.07 18.60 8.94
CA GLY A 118 -3.71 17.73 10.07
C GLY A 118 -2.59 18.33 10.91
N PRO A 119 -2.11 17.59 11.94
CA PRO A 119 -1.14 18.13 12.88
C PRO A 119 0.23 18.40 12.27
N GLN A 120 0.88 19.47 12.73
CA GLN A 120 2.23 19.84 12.29
C GLN A 120 3.27 18.73 12.50
N TRP A 121 3.16 17.96 13.60
CA TRP A 121 4.11 16.88 13.92
C TRP A 121 3.97 15.64 13.02
N TYR A 122 2.95 15.61 12.17
CA TYR A 122 2.79 14.64 11.07
C TYR A 122 3.03 15.27 9.69
N GLY A 123 3.47 16.53 9.62
CA GLY A 123 3.70 17.26 8.37
C GLY A 123 2.47 17.96 7.81
N GLY A 124 1.44 18.21 8.62
CA GLY A 124 0.21 18.89 8.18
C GLY A 124 0.36 20.39 7.90
N ASP A 125 1.46 21.00 8.34
CA ASP A 125 1.78 22.42 8.08
C ASP A 125 2.85 22.53 6.99
N SER A 126 2.46 23.14 5.86
CA SER A 126 3.34 23.45 4.73
C SER A 126 3.51 24.96 4.48
N SER A 127 3.04 25.81 5.41
CA SER A 127 3.01 27.26 5.27
C SER A 127 4.38 27.87 4.91
N ALA A 128 5.46 27.36 5.50
CA ALA A 128 6.83 27.81 5.24
C ALA A 128 7.32 27.56 3.80
N VAL A 129 6.67 26.65 3.06
CA VAL A 129 7.04 26.29 1.69
C VAL A 129 5.90 26.44 0.69
N GLN A 130 4.76 26.99 1.10
CA GLN A 130 3.53 27.04 0.29
C GLN A 130 3.73 27.67 -1.10
N GLU A 131 4.52 28.74 -1.19
CA GLU A 131 4.83 29.42 -2.46
C GLU A 131 5.64 28.55 -3.44
N LYS A 132 6.37 27.56 -2.93
CA LYS A 132 7.17 26.61 -3.72
C LYS A 132 6.38 25.39 -4.17
N LEU A 133 5.20 25.15 -3.59
CA LEU A 133 4.33 24.00 -3.89
C LEU A 133 3.49 24.24 -5.15
N THR A 134 4.16 24.50 -6.27
CA THR A 134 3.59 24.70 -7.60
C THR A 134 4.30 23.81 -8.62
N GLY A 135 3.60 23.40 -9.68
CA GLY A 135 4.16 22.48 -10.68
C GLY A 135 4.53 21.10 -10.09
N VAL A 136 3.88 20.71 -8.99
CA VAL A 136 4.06 19.41 -8.34
C VAL A 136 3.41 18.33 -9.20
N LYS A 137 4.12 17.22 -9.41
CA LYS A 137 3.59 16.06 -10.16
C LYS A 137 3.34 14.83 -9.29
N LYS A 138 4.04 14.71 -8.15
CA LYS A 138 3.92 13.59 -7.22
C LYS A 138 4.24 14.06 -5.80
N ILE A 139 3.47 13.60 -4.82
CA ILE A 139 3.75 13.77 -3.40
C ILE A 139 4.15 12.40 -2.84
N ILE A 140 5.16 12.40 -1.98
CA ILE A 140 5.66 11.22 -1.27
C ILE A 140 5.65 11.59 0.22
N SER A 141 5.21 10.67 1.06
CA SER A 141 5.19 10.84 2.52
C SER A 141 6.08 9.80 3.21
N CYS A 142 6.60 10.17 4.36
CA CYS A 142 7.00 9.22 5.40
C CYS A 142 6.02 9.37 6.58
N GLY A 143 6.32 8.78 7.74
CA GLY A 143 5.43 8.84 8.89
C GLY A 143 5.12 10.25 9.39
N TYR A 144 6.07 11.19 9.24
CA TYR A 144 6.00 12.52 9.89
C TYR A 144 6.17 13.72 8.94
N ALA A 145 6.37 13.49 7.65
CA ALA A 145 6.77 14.54 6.72
C ALA A 145 6.45 14.17 5.26
N PHE A 146 6.66 15.13 4.37
CA PHE A 146 6.34 15.01 2.95
C PHE A 146 7.44 15.58 2.05
N ALA A 147 7.47 15.08 0.82
CA ALA A 147 8.31 15.53 -0.29
C ALA A 147 7.45 15.66 -1.56
N ALA A 148 7.42 16.87 -2.14
CA ALA A 148 6.78 17.16 -3.41
C ALA A 148 7.81 17.15 -4.53
N LEU A 149 7.72 16.15 -5.42
CA LEU A 149 8.50 16.08 -6.64
C LEU A 149 7.83 16.93 -7.73
N LYS A 150 8.54 17.94 -8.22
CA LYS A 150 8.08 18.87 -9.26
C LYS A 150 8.40 18.37 -10.66
N SER A 151 7.69 18.92 -11.65
CA SER A 151 7.87 18.57 -13.07
C SER A 151 9.25 18.93 -13.61
N ASP A 152 9.90 19.95 -13.04
CA ASP A 152 11.27 20.37 -13.36
C ASP A 152 12.37 19.50 -12.74
N GLY A 153 11.99 18.45 -11.98
CA GLY A 153 12.93 17.56 -11.30
C GLY A 153 13.50 18.11 -9.99
N THR A 154 12.97 19.22 -9.45
CA THR A 154 13.27 19.67 -8.10
C THR A 154 12.35 19.02 -7.06
N VAL A 155 12.79 18.95 -5.81
CA VAL A 155 11.97 18.46 -4.69
C VAL A 155 11.83 19.56 -3.64
N VAL A 156 10.60 19.75 -3.15
CA VAL A 156 10.28 20.63 -2.02
C VAL A 156 9.81 19.74 -0.87
N THR A 157 10.40 19.89 0.31
CA THR A 157 10.07 19.07 1.49
C THR A 157 9.52 19.91 2.63
N TRP A 158 8.75 19.30 3.51
CA TRP A 158 8.29 19.91 4.76
C TRP A 158 8.01 18.84 5.83
N GLY A 159 7.91 19.27 7.09
CA GLY A 159 7.72 18.40 8.26
C GLY A 159 9.01 17.81 8.84
N MET A 160 10.12 17.84 8.11
CA MET A 160 11.46 17.47 8.60
C MET A 160 12.52 18.43 8.06
N ASP A 161 13.65 18.52 8.75
CA ASP A 161 14.81 19.31 8.29
C ASP A 161 15.50 18.65 7.09
N ASP A 162 15.63 19.41 6.00
CA ASP A 162 16.34 19.06 4.78
C ASP A 162 17.49 20.02 4.47
N SER A 163 17.81 20.96 5.38
CA SER A 163 18.73 22.07 5.13
C SER A 163 20.11 21.62 4.64
N ALA A 164 20.61 20.48 5.11
CA ALA A 164 21.88 19.88 4.70
C ALA A 164 21.89 19.41 3.23
N VAL A 165 20.72 19.12 2.64
CA VAL A 165 20.59 18.53 1.30
C VAL A 165 19.75 19.34 0.32
N ALA A 166 19.08 20.41 0.76
CA ALA A 166 18.14 21.19 -0.06
C ALA A 166 18.71 21.59 -1.44
N ALA A 167 19.97 22.02 -1.50
CA ALA A 167 20.64 22.38 -2.76
C ALA A 167 20.90 21.19 -3.71
N GLN A 168 20.92 19.97 -3.18
CA GLN A 168 21.19 18.73 -3.92
C GLN A 168 19.93 18.14 -4.55
N LEU A 169 18.73 18.55 -4.11
CA LEU A 169 17.41 18.06 -4.52
C LEU A 169 16.95 18.60 -5.89
N THR A 170 17.82 18.46 -6.89
CA THR A 170 17.64 18.89 -8.28
C THR A 170 17.88 17.71 -9.22
N ASN A 171 17.30 17.69 -10.42
CA ASN A 171 17.40 16.55 -11.35
C ASN A 171 16.98 15.20 -10.72
N VAL A 172 16.02 15.24 -9.79
CA VAL A 172 15.43 14.07 -9.15
C VAL A 172 14.42 13.44 -10.10
N ARG A 173 14.57 12.13 -10.33
CA ARG A 173 13.63 11.35 -11.13
C ARG A 173 12.56 10.73 -10.25
N GLU A 174 12.93 10.26 -9.06
CA GLU A 174 12.04 9.57 -8.13
C GLU A 174 12.46 9.80 -6.67
N VAL A 175 11.49 9.78 -5.76
CA VAL A 175 11.71 9.86 -4.31
C VAL A 175 11.07 8.62 -3.68
N TYR A 176 11.80 8.01 -2.76
CA TYR A 176 11.40 6.86 -1.97
C TYR A 176 11.39 7.25 -0.48
N ALA A 177 10.59 6.57 0.33
CA ALA A 177 10.44 6.87 1.74
C ALA A 177 10.51 5.61 2.61
N SER A 178 11.09 5.75 3.80
CA SER A 178 10.93 4.81 4.90
C SER A 178 9.91 5.36 5.92
N GLY A 179 9.84 4.79 7.13
CA GLY A 179 8.99 5.31 8.20
C GLY A 179 9.34 6.74 8.65
N GLY A 180 10.59 7.18 8.46
CA GLY A 180 11.07 8.47 8.98
C GLY A 180 12.12 9.19 8.13
N ALA A 181 12.42 8.68 6.93
CA ALA A 181 13.43 9.25 6.05
C ALA A 181 13.04 9.14 4.57
N PHE A 182 13.80 9.83 3.73
CA PHE A 182 13.63 9.82 2.28
C PHE A 182 14.95 9.54 1.56
N ALA A 183 14.83 9.02 0.34
CA ALA A 183 15.91 8.84 -0.61
C ALA A 183 15.48 9.34 -1.99
N ALA A 184 16.17 10.35 -2.53
CA ALA A 184 15.96 10.87 -3.87
C ALA A 184 16.92 10.20 -4.86
N LEU A 185 16.36 9.49 -5.84
CA LEU A 185 17.09 8.94 -6.97
C LEU A 185 17.17 9.99 -8.09
N LYS A 186 18.39 10.47 -8.35
CA LYS A 186 18.68 11.46 -9.39
C LYS A 186 18.75 10.82 -10.78
N ALA A 187 18.54 11.62 -11.81
CA ALA A 187 18.54 11.17 -13.20
C ALA A 187 19.87 10.55 -13.66
N ASN A 188 20.99 10.94 -13.04
CA ASN A 188 22.32 10.39 -13.27
C ASN A 188 22.58 9.08 -12.48
N GLY A 189 21.59 8.55 -11.76
CA GLY A 189 21.71 7.33 -10.97
C GLY A 189 22.40 7.48 -9.61
N THR A 190 22.64 8.71 -9.11
CA THR A 190 23.11 8.94 -7.74
C THR A 190 21.94 9.12 -6.77
N VAL A 191 22.16 8.86 -5.48
CA VAL A 191 21.14 8.99 -4.44
C VAL A 191 21.51 10.06 -3.42
N VAL A 192 20.52 10.84 -2.98
CA VAL A 192 20.62 11.79 -1.87
C VAL A 192 19.61 11.38 -0.81
N THR A 193 20.01 11.26 0.45
CA THR A 193 19.12 10.86 1.56
C THR A 193 18.98 11.98 2.58
N TRP A 194 17.84 12.02 3.27
CA TRP A 194 17.60 12.94 4.39
C TRP A 194 16.52 12.41 5.32
N GLY A 195 16.36 13.05 6.48
CA GLY A 195 15.46 12.64 7.56
C GLY A 195 16.19 11.95 8.70
N ASP A 196 15.47 11.18 9.51
CA ASP A 196 16.03 10.54 10.71
C ASP A 196 17.04 9.44 10.35
N SER A 197 18.25 9.51 10.92
CA SER A 197 19.31 8.53 10.70
C SER A 197 18.92 7.11 11.16
N ASN A 198 18.08 6.98 12.19
CA ASN A 198 17.55 5.70 12.67
C ASN A 198 16.56 5.04 11.69
N TYR A 199 16.17 5.77 10.64
CA TYR A 199 15.24 5.36 9.59
C TYR A 199 15.89 5.38 8.19
N GLY A 200 17.22 5.53 8.11
CA GLY A 200 17.98 5.55 6.86
C GLY A 200 18.16 6.93 6.21
N GLY A 201 17.96 8.01 6.96
CA GLY A 201 18.26 9.37 6.52
C GLY A 201 19.75 9.64 6.31
N ASP A 202 20.62 8.90 6.99
CA ASP A 202 22.08 8.95 6.81
C ASP A 202 22.56 7.75 5.97
N SER A 203 23.14 8.05 4.81
CA SER A 203 23.76 7.06 3.91
C SER A 203 25.27 7.29 3.72
N SER A 204 25.91 8.07 4.60
CA SER A 204 27.31 8.47 4.48
C SER A 204 28.27 7.28 4.36
N ALA A 205 28.02 6.21 5.12
CA ALA A 205 28.79 4.97 5.13
C ALA A 205 28.86 4.27 3.76
N VAL A 206 27.84 4.44 2.91
CA VAL A 206 27.75 3.81 1.57
C VAL A 206 27.73 4.84 0.43
N SER A 207 28.04 6.11 0.72
CA SER A 207 27.96 7.21 -0.26
C SER A 207 28.77 6.94 -1.54
N GLY A 208 29.92 6.29 -1.43
CA GLY A 208 30.77 5.90 -2.57
C GLY A 208 30.15 4.84 -3.49
N GLU A 209 29.11 4.14 -3.03
CA GLU A 209 28.40 3.08 -3.73
C GLU A 209 27.05 3.49 -4.31
N LEU A 210 26.48 4.61 -3.85
CA LEU A 210 25.19 5.14 -4.29
C LEU A 210 25.28 5.86 -5.64
N LYS A 211 25.73 5.11 -6.64
CA LYS A 211 25.94 5.51 -8.04
C LYS A 211 25.49 4.38 -8.95
N PHE A 212 24.99 4.73 -10.14
CA PHE A 212 24.39 3.79 -11.08
C PHE A 212 23.22 3.00 -10.47
N ILE A 213 22.44 3.65 -9.60
CA ILE A 213 21.24 3.08 -9.01
C ILE A 213 20.12 3.07 -10.05
N LYS A 214 19.54 1.89 -10.23
CA LYS A 214 18.39 1.63 -11.10
C LYS A 214 17.09 1.85 -10.33
N HIS A 215 16.99 1.33 -9.10
CA HIS A 215 15.79 1.36 -8.27
C HIS A 215 16.12 1.33 -6.78
N ILE A 216 15.21 1.82 -5.93
CA ILE A 216 15.33 1.78 -4.47
C ILE A 216 14.10 1.08 -3.88
N TYR A 217 14.34 0.20 -2.93
CA TYR A 217 13.36 -0.42 -2.05
C TYR A 217 13.50 0.14 -0.64
N SER A 218 12.42 0.16 0.12
CA SER A 218 12.41 0.62 1.51
C SER A 218 11.50 -0.25 2.38
N ASN A 219 11.83 -0.33 3.66
CA ASN A 219 10.91 -0.73 4.71
C ASN A 219 10.73 0.42 5.71
N HIS A 220 10.19 0.14 6.90
CA HIS A 220 9.98 1.18 7.91
C HIS A 220 11.30 1.77 8.43
N ARG A 221 12.42 1.05 8.40
CA ARG A 221 13.69 1.43 9.05
C ARG A 221 14.90 1.61 8.14
N THR A 222 14.92 0.94 6.99
CA THR A 222 16.11 0.78 6.14
C THR A 222 15.76 0.81 4.65
N PHE A 223 16.78 0.98 3.81
CA PHE A 223 16.68 1.02 2.37
C PHE A 223 17.60 -0.01 1.71
N ALA A 224 17.24 -0.42 0.50
CA ALA A 224 18.07 -1.21 -0.40
C ALA A 224 18.01 -0.62 -1.81
N ALA A 225 19.14 -0.45 -2.48
CA ALA A 225 19.22 0.07 -3.84
C ALA A 225 19.79 -0.98 -4.79
N GLU A 226 19.08 -1.25 -5.89
CA GLU A 226 19.54 -2.09 -7.00
C GLU A 226 20.35 -1.24 -7.96
N LYS A 227 21.59 -1.63 -8.22
CA LYS A 227 22.45 -1.05 -9.26
C LYS A 227 22.09 -1.62 -10.62
N TYR A 228 22.46 -0.92 -11.71
CA TYR A 228 22.26 -1.41 -13.08
C TYR A 228 22.97 -2.74 -13.39
N ASP A 229 24.01 -3.09 -12.64
CA ASP A 229 24.71 -4.39 -12.73
C ASP A 229 24.00 -5.53 -11.98
N GLY A 230 22.87 -5.24 -11.31
CA GLY A 230 22.07 -6.20 -10.56
C GLY A 230 22.51 -6.42 -9.11
N SER A 231 23.59 -5.78 -8.66
CA SER A 231 24.01 -5.83 -7.25
C SER A 231 23.16 -4.92 -6.36
N LEU A 232 23.12 -5.21 -5.05
CA LEU A 232 22.40 -4.43 -4.06
C LEU A 232 23.36 -3.66 -3.15
N VAL A 233 22.94 -2.46 -2.74
CA VAL A 233 23.55 -1.68 -1.65
C VAL A 233 22.46 -1.40 -0.63
N THR A 234 22.73 -1.61 0.65
CA THR A 234 21.76 -1.39 1.72
C THR A 234 22.27 -0.36 2.71
N TRP A 235 21.38 0.44 3.28
CA TRP A 235 21.74 1.39 4.34
C TRP A 235 20.57 1.63 5.29
N GLY A 236 20.90 2.21 6.45
CA GLY A 236 20.01 2.38 7.59
C GLY A 236 20.72 1.99 8.88
N LEU A 237 19.98 1.93 9.98
CA LEU A 237 20.57 1.59 11.27
C LEU A 237 21.01 0.12 11.30
N ASP A 238 22.29 -0.12 11.65
CA ASP A 238 22.95 -1.44 11.61
C ASP A 238 22.12 -2.56 12.26
N TYR A 239 21.47 -2.27 13.39
CA TYR A 239 20.60 -3.23 14.09
C TYR A 239 19.46 -3.79 13.20
N TYR A 240 18.90 -2.95 12.33
CA TYR A 240 17.81 -3.32 11.42
C TYR A 240 18.29 -3.76 10.03
N LEU A 241 19.57 -3.54 9.68
CA LEU A 241 20.16 -4.11 8.47
C LEU A 241 20.45 -5.61 8.61
N GLY A 242 20.78 -6.05 9.83
CA GLY A 242 21.06 -7.45 10.13
C GLY A 242 22.25 -8.00 9.34
N ASP A 243 22.20 -9.29 9.03
CA ASP A 243 23.23 -9.95 8.21
C ASP A 243 23.00 -9.69 6.72
N THR A 244 23.95 -8.97 6.10
CA THR A 244 23.94 -8.66 4.66
C THR A 244 24.91 -9.51 3.85
N SER A 245 25.59 -10.48 4.47
CA SER A 245 26.60 -11.32 3.80
C SER A 245 26.01 -12.12 2.62
N GLY A 246 24.74 -12.50 2.70
CA GLY A 246 24.01 -13.19 1.63
C GLY A 246 23.80 -12.36 0.36
N LEU A 247 24.00 -11.04 0.41
CA LEU A 247 23.89 -10.15 -0.75
C LEU A 247 25.12 -10.19 -1.66
N ALA A 248 26.27 -10.65 -1.14
CA ALA A 248 27.49 -10.73 -1.91
C ALA A 248 27.32 -11.68 -3.12
N GLY A 249 27.51 -11.15 -4.33
CA GLY A 249 27.37 -11.91 -5.58
C GLY A 249 25.92 -12.22 -5.96
N LEU A 250 24.92 -11.65 -5.28
CA LEU A 250 23.53 -11.79 -5.69
C LEU A 250 23.31 -11.11 -7.05
N THR A 251 22.74 -11.86 -8.00
CA THR A 251 22.46 -11.39 -9.36
C THR A 251 21.09 -11.94 -9.81
N ASN A 252 20.60 -11.49 -10.97
CA ASN A 252 19.33 -11.95 -11.56
C ASN A 252 18.11 -11.77 -10.65
N ILE A 253 18.11 -10.71 -9.84
CA ILE A 253 17.00 -10.36 -8.95
C ILE A 253 15.74 -10.14 -9.78
N LYS A 254 14.72 -10.95 -9.50
CA LYS A 254 13.39 -10.91 -10.13
C LYS A 254 12.41 -10.08 -9.30
N GLN A 255 12.52 -10.15 -7.97
CA GLN A 255 11.64 -9.48 -7.03
C GLN A 255 12.43 -9.12 -5.77
N VAL A 256 12.20 -7.94 -5.21
CA VAL A 256 12.54 -7.61 -3.82
C VAL A 256 11.26 -7.18 -3.14
N VAL A 257 10.97 -7.75 -1.97
CA VAL A 257 9.87 -7.34 -1.10
C VAL A 257 10.39 -6.98 0.27
N ALA A 258 9.63 -6.13 0.96
CA ALA A 258 9.97 -5.64 2.28
C ALA A 258 8.76 -5.79 3.20
N ASN A 259 9.01 -6.21 4.45
CA ASN A 259 8.04 -6.04 5.54
C ASN A 259 8.42 -4.81 6.38
N GLU A 260 8.01 -4.72 7.64
CA GLU A 260 8.35 -3.57 8.49
C GLU A 260 9.88 -3.38 8.68
N ASP A 261 10.64 -4.45 8.89
CA ASP A 261 12.05 -4.35 9.33
C ASP A 261 13.01 -5.33 8.61
N ALA A 262 12.55 -6.03 7.58
CA ALA A 262 13.35 -6.98 6.81
C ALA A 262 13.00 -6.95 5.32
N PHE A 263 13.88 -7.55 4.52
CA PHE A 263 13.71 -7.72 3.09
C PHE A 263 13.89 -9.18 2.67
N ALA A 264 13.28 -9.53 1.54
CA ALA A 264 13.51 -10.77 0.83
C ALA A 264 13.63 -10.50 -0.67
N ALA A 265 14.69 -11.03 -1.28
CA ALA A 265 14.90 -11.05 -2.72
C ALA A 265 14.64 -12.46 -3.28
N LEU A 266 13.91 -12.52 -4.39
CA LEU A 266 13.76 -13.70 -5.23
C LEU A 266 14.53 -13.48 -6.52
N THR A 267 15.39 -14.42 -6.87
CA THR A 267 16.13 -14.41 -8.13
C THR A 267 15.40 -15.22 -9.21
N SER A 268 15.85 -15.08 -10.46
CA SER A 268 15.26 -15.76 -11.61
C SER A 268 15.49 -17.28 -11.60
N ASP A 269 16.50 -17.77 -10.86
CA ASP A 269 16.78 -19.17 -10.56
C ASP A 269 16.06 -19.68 -9.30
N SER A 270 15.02 -18.97 -8.83
CA SER A 270 14.17 -19.34 -7.69
C SER A 270 14.88 -19.36 -6.32
N LYS A 271 16.06 -18.75 -6.22
CA LYS A 271 16.78 -18.58 -4.95
C LYS A 271 16.16 -17.42 -4.16
N VAL A 272 15.94 -17.66 -2.87
CA VAL A 272 15.50 -16.64 -1.92
C VAL A 272 16.69 -16.21 -1.08
N VAL A 273 16.92 -14.90 -0.96
CA VAL A 273 17.89 -14.30 -0.02
C VAL A 273 17.15 -13.30 0.85
N THR A 274 17.37 -13.34 2.16
CA THR A 274 16.78 -12.41 3.12
C THR A 274 17.86 -11.66 3.88
N TRP A 275 17.53 -10.45 4.31
CA TRP A 275 18.36 -9.62 5.18
C TRP A 275 17.47 -8.71 6.01
N GLY A 276 18.04 -8.06 7.02
CA GLY A 276 17.31 -7.22 7.98
C GLY A 276 17.17 -7.87 9.35
N LEU A 277 16.23 -7.37 10.15
CA LEU A 277 16.05 -7.86 11.52
C LEU A 277 15.70 -9.36 11.53
N ALA A 278 16.56 -10.18 12.15
CA ALA A 278 16.44 -11.65 12.14
C ALA A 278 15.08 -12.16 12.62
N PRO A 279 14.52 -11.66 13.76
CA PRO A 279 13.14 -11.93 14.13
C PRO A 279 12.16 -11.67 13.00
N LYS A 280 12.28 -10.58 12.24
CA LYS A 280 11.31 -10.23 11.18
C LYS A 280 11.53 -10.98 9.85
N GLY A 281 12.23 -12.11 9.87
CA GLY A 281 12.51 -12.94 8.69
C GLY A 281 13.75 -12.53 7.91
N GLY A 282 14.59 -11.65 8.47
CA GLY A 282 15.86 -11.23 7.88
C GLY A 282 16.99 -12.27 7.98
N ASP A 283 16.79 -13.36 8.74
CA ASP A 283 17.78 -14.42 8.88
C ASP A 283 17.79 -15.35 7.65
N PHE A 284 18.82 -15.22 6.82
CA PHE A 284 19.02 -16.03 5.61
C PHE A 284 19.08 -17.54 5.86
N SER A 285 19.56 -17.97 7.03
CA SER A 285 19.67 -19.40 7.35
C SER A 285 18.30 -20.09 7.38
N GLN A 286 17.24 -19.35 7.74
CA GLN A 286 15.87 -19.86 7.79
C GLN A 286 15.30 -20.22 6.42
N VAL A 287 15.80 -19.59 5.34
CA VAL A 287 15.30 -19.81 3.98
C VAL A 287 16.21 -20.69 3.12
N SER A 288 17.39 -21.06 3.64
CA SER A 288 18.38 -21.88 2.93
C SER A 288 17.88 -23.26 2.48
N GLY A 289 16.82 -23.80 3.12
CA GLY A 289 16.21 -25.09 2.77
C GLY A 289 15.20 -25.06 1.62
N TYR A 290 14.75 -23.89 1.16
CA TYR A 290 13.65 -23.74 0.19
C TYR A 290 14.13 -23.44 -1.25
N GLN A 291 15.38 -23.76 -1.57
CA GLN A 291 16.14 -23.15 -2.67
C GLN A 291 15.87 -23.62 -4.12
N GLN A 292 14.69 -24.16 -4.46
CA GLN A 292 14.50 -24.69 -5.83
C GLN A 292 13.13 -24.46 -6.48
N HIS A 293 12.11 -23.97 -5.75
CA HIS A 293 10.75 -23.93 -6.29
C HIS A 293 9.96 -22.66 -6.00
N VAL A 294 10.56 -21.61 -5.45
CA VAL A 294 9.83 -20.39 -5.07
C VAL A 294 9.49 -19.55 -6.31
N ARG A 295 8.20 -19.32 -6.56
CA ARG A 295 7.73 -18.50 -7.68
C ARG A 295 7.49 -17.03 -7.31
N ALA A 296 7.16 -16.78 -6.04
CA ALA A 296 6.81 -15.46 -5.51
C ALA A 296 7.01 -15.41 -3.98
N ILE A 297 7.36 -14.22 -3.47
CA ILE A 297 7.43 -13.92 -2.04
C ILE A 297 6.45 -12.80 -1.70
N TYR A 298 5.79 -12.90 -0.55
CA TYR A 298 4.87 -11.90 -0.02
C TYR A 298 5.32 -11.45 1.38
N PRO A 299 5.37 -10.14 1.66
CA PRO A 299 5.69 -9.65 2.98
C PRO A 299 4.55 -9.89 3.97
N LEU A 300 4.91 -10.20 5.22
CA LEU A 300 4.03 -10.26 6.39
C LEU A 300 4.56 -9.29 7.45
N THR A 301 3.73 -8.74 8.33
CA THR A 301 4.15 -7.81 9.41
C THR A 301 5.35 -8.31 10.23
N GLY A 302 5.42 -9.62 10.46
CA GLY A 302 6.46 -10.28 11.25
C GLY A 302 7.46 -11.14 10.46
N GLY A 303 7.36 -11.17 9.13
CA GLY A 303 8.06 -12.17 8.34
C GLY A 303 7.70 -12.14 6.86
N PHE A 304 7.71 -13.30 6.23
CA PHE A 304 7.37 -13.46 4.82
C PHE A 304 6.65 -14.78 4.59
N ALA A 305 5.91 -14.85 3.48
CA ALA A 305 5.38 -16.08 2.92
C ALA A 305 5.94 -16.31 1.52
N GLY A 306 6.41 -17.52 1.23
CA GLY A 306 6.82 -17.95 -0.09
C GLY A 306 5.78 -18.88 -0.71
N ILE A 307 5.54 -18.73 -2.01
CA ILE A 307 4.71 -19.66 -2.78
C ILE A 307 5.61 -20.45 -3.72
N GLU A 308 5.49 -21.77 -3.69
CA GLU A 308 6.20 -22.67 -4.60
C GLU A 308 5.45 -22.87 -5.93
N HIS A 309 6.16 -23.34 -6.96
CA HIS A 309 5.59 -23.63 -8.28
C HIS A 309 4.39 -24.61 -8.26
N TYR A 310 4.33 -25.50 -7.26
CA TYR A 310 3.25 -26.47 -7.07
C TYR A 310 2.13 -25.99 -6.12
N GLY A 311 2.14 -24.69 -5.77
CA GLY A 311 1.12 -24.05 -4.95
C GLY A 311 1.38 -24.07 -3.45
N SER A 312 2.28 -24.93 -2.96
CA SER A 312 2.67 -24.98 -1.54
C SER A 312 3.07 -23.60 -1.02
N VAL A 313 2.64 -23.28 0.19
CA VAL A 313 2.98 -22.03 0.87
C VAL A 313 3.80 -22.36 2.11
N PHE A 314 4.87 -21.59 2.33
CA PHE A 314 5.66 -21.63 3.55
C PHE A 314 5.83 -20.21 4.09
N ALA A 315 6.12 -20.06 5.37
CA ALA A 315 6.36 -18.77 6.00
C ALA A 315 7.59 -18.84 6.91
N TRP A 316 8.27 -17.70 7.09
CA TRP A 316 9.42 -17.58 7.98
C TRP A 316 9.46 -16.20 8.66
N GLY A 317 10.31 -16.05 9.69
CA GLY A 317 10.30 -14.94 10.63
C GLY A 317 9.38 -15.17 11.84
N THR A 318 9.39 -14.22 12.78
CA THR A 318 8.49 -14.07 13.91
C THR A 318 7.23 -13.47 13.33
N VAL A 319 6.51 -14.28 12.58
CA VAL A 319 5.09 -14.08 12.43
C VAL A 319 4.60 -13.85 13.87
N THR A 320 4.09 -12.67 14.21
CA THR A 320 3.65 -12.31 15.58
C THR A 320 2.38 -13.08 15.99
N THR A 321 2.28 -14.32 15.52
CA THR A 321 1.67 -15.48 16.16
C THR A 321 2.74 -16.09 17.06
N GLY A 322 2.67 -15.85 18.37
CA GLY A 322 3.75 -16.12 19.33
C GLY A 322 4.44 -17.48 19.21
N ASP A 323 5.78 -17.49 19.38
CA ASP A 323 6.63 -18.67 19.63
C ASP A 323 6.15 -20.01 19.03
N TYR A 324 6.26 -20.18 17.70
CA TYR A 324 5.99 -21.45 17.04
C TYR A 324 7.25 -22.03 16.39
N ARG A 325 7.84 -23.03 17.04
CA ARG A 325 8.92 -23.89 16.54
C ARG A 325 8.42 -25.06 15.67
N GLU A 326 7.33 -24.90 14.93
CA GLU A 326 6.85 -25.96 14.02
C GLU A 326 7.00 -25.56 12.55
N LYS A 327 7.84 -26.32 11.84
CA LYS A 327 8.24 -26.14 10.42
C LYS A 327 7.11 -26.30 9.39
N ASN A 328 5.85 -26.48 9.79
CA ASN A 328 4.75 -26.91 8.90
C ASN A 328 3.53 -25.99 9.02
N PHE A 329 3.72 -24.70 8.76
CA PHE A 329 2.73 -23.64 9.05
C PHE A 329 1.59 -23.47 8.01
N VAL A 330 1.45 -24.34 7.01
CA VAL A 330 0.29 -24.27 6.11
C VAL A 330 -0.19 -25.69 5.80
N PRO A 331 -1.47 -26.04 6.04
CA PRO A 331 -2.03 -27.20 5.35
C PRO A 331 -1.88 -26.96 3.87
N SER A 332 -1.25 -27.88 3.14
CA SER A 332 -1.03 -27.81 1.69
C SER A 332 -2.20 -27.17 0.94
N SER A 333 -2.13 -25.87 0.66
CA SER A 333 -3.09 -25.15 -0.18
C SER A 333 -2.49 -25.09 -1.57
N SER A 334 -3.01 -25.84 -2.53
CA SER A 334 -2.41 -25.95 -3.86
C SER A 334 -2.74 -24.77 -4.81
N SER A 335 -3.46 -23.74 -4.35
CA SER A 335 -4.07 -22.73 -5.24
C SER A 335 -4.09 -21.29 -4.71
N ALA A 336 -3.30 -20.93 -3.70
CA ALA A 336 -3.26 -19.55 -3.18
C ALA A 336 -2.84 -18.53 -4.27
N ILE A 337 -3.62 -17.45 -4.42
CA ILE A 337 -3.39 -16.35 -5.38
C ILE A 337 -3.18 -14.99 -4.71
N ALA A 338 -3.60 -14.81 -3.46
CA ALA A 338 -3.30 -13.59 -2.69
C ALA A 338 -3.17 -13.87 -1.19
N VAL A 339 -2.41 -13.01 -0.50
CA VAL A 339 -2.22 -13.02 0.96
C VAL A 339 -2.54 -11.62 1.49
N ASN A 340 -3.38 -11.52 2.51
CA ASN A 340 -3.72 -10.27 3.20
C ASN A 340 -3.36 -10.39 4.69
N VAL A 341 -2.83 -9.32 5.30
CA VAL A 341 -2.24 -9.36 6.64
C VAL A 341 -2.67 -8.19 7.51
N ASN A 342 -2.70 -8.40 8.83
CA ASN A 342 -2.73 -7.34 9.82
C ASN A 342 -1.71 -7.61 10.93
N SER A 343 -1.77 -6.86 12.05
CA SER A 343 -0.79 -7.01 13.13
C SER A 343 -0.96 -8.30 13.95
N LYS A 344 -2.10 -9.00 13.80
CA LYS A 344 -2.46 -10.18 14.60
C LYS A 344 -2.72 -11.45 13.79
N ALA A 345 -2.87 -11.37 12.48
CA ALA A 345 -3.39 -12.45 11.66
C ALA A 345 -3.08 -12.28 10.16
N PHE A 346 -3.32 -13.34 9.39
CA PHE A 346 -3.33 -13.30 7.92
C PHE A 346 -4.52 -14.10 7.35
N ALA A 347 -4.87 -13.79 6.11
CA ALA A 347 -5.88 -14.47 5.31
C ALA A 347 -5.33 -14.78 3.91
N LEU A 348 -5.55 -16.00 3.45
CA LEU A 348 -5.20 -16.46 2.11
C LEU A 348 -6.46 -16.46 1.25
N LEU A 349 -6.33 -15.98 0.00
CA LEU A 349 -7.35 -16.15 -1.03
C LEU A 349 -6.85 -17.18 -2.05
N GLU A 350 -7.61 -18.26 -2.21
CA GLU A 350 -7.37 -19.31 -3.20
C GLU A 350 -8.02 -18.97 -4.55
N ALA A 351 -7.50 -19.55 -5.64
CA ALA A 351 -8.00 -19.32 -7.00
C ALA A 351 -9.49 -19.65 -7.19
N GLY A 352 -10.05 -20.50 -6.32
CA GLY A 352 -11.48 -20.82 -6.29
C GLY A 352 -12.36 -19.83 -5.52
N GLY A 353 -11.78 -18.75 -4.95
CA GLY A 353 -12.51 -17.78 -4.13
C GLY A 353 -12.66 -18.18 -2.67
N THR A 354 -12.07 -19.30 -2.25
CA THR A 354 -12.02 -19.75 -0.85
C THR A 354 -11.02 -18.89 -0.07
N VAL A 355 -11.45 -18.39 1.08
CA VAL A 355 -10.58 -17.74 2.05
C VAL A 355 -10.23 -18.71 3.15
N LYS A 356 -8.93 -18.86 3.42
CA LYS A 356 -8.41 -19.54 4.61
C LYS A 356 -7.74 -18.50 5.49
N SER A 357 -8.36 -18.18 6.61
CA SER A 357 -7.83 -17.19 7.54
C SER A 357 -7.40 -17.82 8.86
N MET A 358 -6.25 -17.38 9.35
CA MET A 358 -5.72 -17.73 10.67
C MET A 358 -5.82 -16.49 11.56
N ALA A 359 -6.95 -16.36 12.24
CA ALA A 359 -7.15 -15.33 13.24
C ALA A 359 -6.90 -15.92 14.63
N LYS A 360 -5.76 -15.64 15.25
CA LYS A 360 -5.64 -15.99 16.67
C LYS A 360 -5.00 -14.89 17.50
N ALA A 361 -5.85 -13.91 17.80
CA ALA A 361 -5.70 -13.17 19.06
C ALA A 361 -6.16 -14.01 20.28
N ASN A 362 -6.93 -15.12 20.14
CA ASN A 362 -7.52 -15.80 21.33
C ASN A 362 -7.83 -17.31 21.30
N GLY A 363 -7.97 -18.00 20.17
CA GLY A 363 -8.51 -19.37 20.26
C GLY A 363 -8.91 -20.06 18.97
N GLY A 364 -9.37 -19.30 17.99
CA GLY A 364 -10.27 -19.77 16.94
C GLY A 364 -9.70 -20.82 15.98
N ALA A 365 -10.62 -21.62 15.44
CA ALA A 365 -10.41 -22.49 14.30
C ALA A 365 -10.16 -21.66 13.02
N ILE A 366 -9.54 -22.30 12.01
CA ILE A 366 -9.48 -21.76 10.65
C ILE A 366 -10.91 -21.43 10.21
N THR A 367 -11.16 -20.17 9.85
CA THR A 367 -12.45 -19.76 9.29
C THR A 367 -12.33 -19.86 7.78
N GLU A 368 -13.13 -20.76 7.19
CA GLU A 368 -13.23 -20.97 5.75
C GLU A 368 -14.56 -20.45 5.22
N PHE A 369 -14.52 -19.69 4.13
CA PHE A 369 -15.70 -19.23 3.40
C PHE A 369 -15.34 -18.94 1.95
N ASP A 370 -16.32 -19.08 1.07
CA ASP A 370 -16.12 -19.05 -0.38
C ASP A 370 -16.68 -17.78 -1.05
N ASN A 371 -16.41 -17.70 -2.36
CA ASN A 371 -16.87 -16.65 -3.27
C ASN A 371 -16.32 -15.26 -2.94
N VAL A 372 -15.10 -15.17 -2.41
CA VAL A 372 -14.44 -13.89 -2.11
C VAL A 372 -13.66 -13.40 -3.32
N ILE A 373 -13.77 -12.10 -3.60
CA ILE A 373 -13.04 -11.43 -4.69
C ILE A 373 -11.99 -10.44 -4.18
N SER A 374 -12.14 -9.94 -2.94
CA SER A 374 -11.20 -8.99 -2.35
C SER A 374 -11.21 -9.06 -0.83
N LEU A 375 -10.07 -8.70 -0.22
CA LEU A 375 -9.83 -8.69 1.22
C LEU A 375 -9.27 -7.32 1.63
N SER A 376 -9.73 -6.83 2.77
CA SER A 376 -9.22 -5.62 3.43
C SER A 376 -9.00 -5.90 4.92
N ALA A 377 -8.10 -5.17 5.55
CA ALA A 377 -7.75 -5.36 6.95
C ALA A 377 -7.64 -4.04 7.72
N THR A 378 -7.99 -4.08 9.01
CA THR A 378 -7.55 -3.10 10.02
C THR A 378 -6.44 -3.73 10.85
N SER A 379 -5.98 -3.08 11.93
CA SER A 379 -4.97 -3.67 12.82
C SER A 379 -5.36 -5.05 13.37
N SER A 380 -6.66 -5.33 13.59
CA SER A 380 -7.11 -6.55 14.28
C SER A 380 -8.38 -7.18 13.68
N ALA A 381 -8.84 -6.73 12.52
CA ALA A 381 -10.01 -7.30 11.84
C ALA A 381 -9.80 -7.38 10.33
N PHE A 382 -10.69 -8.14 9.68
CA PHE A 382 -10.75 -8.29 8.24
C PHE A 382 -12.18 -8.08 7.73
N ALA A 383 -12.26 -7.66 6.47
CA ALA A 383 -13.48 -7.59 5.69
C ALA A 383 -13.23 -8.21 4.31
N ALA A 384 -14.16 -9.05 3.85
CA ALA A 384 -14.11 -9.71 2.56
C ALA A 384 -15.29 -9.25 1.70
N ILE A 385 -15.03 -8.83 0.47
CA ILE A 385 -16.06 -8.59 -0.54
C ILE A 385 -16.30 -9.91 -1.26
N LYS A 386 -17.56 -10.34 -1.29
CA LYS A 386 -18.01 -11.52 -2.03
C LYS A 386 -18.37 -11.18 -3.48
N ALA A 387 -18.39 -12.19 -4.34
CA ALA A 387 -18.72 -12.06 -5.76
C ALA A 387 -20.13 -11.53 -6.02
N ASP A 388 -21.05 -11.66 -5.06
CA ASP A 388 -22.40 -11.10 -5.07
C ASP A 388 -22.47 -9.65 -4.55
N GLY A 389 -21.32 -9.04 -4.21
CA GLY A 389 -21.23 -7.69 -3.67
C GLY A 389 -21.53 -7.57 -2.17
N SER A 390 -21.85 -8.66 -1.47
CA SER A 390 -22.00 -8.68 -0.01
C SER A 390 -20.66 -8.68 0.72
N VAL A 391 -20.68 -8.38 2.02
CA VAL A 391 -19.48 -8.30 2.86
C VAL A 391 -19.54 -9.30 4.01
N HIS A 392 -18.42 -9.99 4.25
CA HIS A 392 -18.20 -10.79 5.44
C HIS A 392 -17.08 -10.17 6.29
N THR A 393 -17.30 -9.97 7.59
CA THR A 393 -16.30 -9.40 8.51
C THR A 393 -15.98 -10.36 9.65
N TRP A 394 -14.73 -10.39 10.09
CA TRP A 394 -14.30 -11.18 11.24
C TRP A 394 -13.09 -10.54 11.94
N GLY A 395 -12.80 -11.00 13.16
CA GLY A 395 -11.73 -10.46 14.00
C GLY A 395 -12.28 -9.61 15.16
N SER A 396 -11.52 -8.62 15.60
CA SER A 396 -11.93 -7.77 16.73
C SER A 396 -13.08 -6.85 16.33
N SER A 397 -14.23 -6.97 17.01
CA SER A 397 -15.38 -6.06 16.81
C SER A 397 -15.00 -4.60 17.06
N PHE A 398 -14.09 -4.35 18.01
CA PHE A 398 -13.57 -3.00 18.30
C PHE A 398 -12.90 -2.34 17.08
N THR A 399 -12.32 -3.13 16.17
CA THR A 399 -11.67 -2.63 14.95
C THR A 399 -12.42 -3.00 13.67
N GLY A 400 -13.74 -3.26 13.76
CA GLY A 400 -14.61 -3.50 12.60
C GLY A 400 -14.78 -4.97 12.20
N GLY A 401 -14.44 -5.93 13.07
CA GLY A 401 -14.71 -7.36 12.86
C GLY A 401 -16.19 -7.74 12.94
N ASP A 402 -17.05 -6.83 13.39
CA ASP A 402 -18.51 -6.98 13.41
C ASP A 402 -19.14 -5.82 12.61
N SER A 403 -19.86 -6.18 11.54
CA SER A 403 -20.59 -5.27 10.65
C SER A 403 -22.11 -5.45 10.73
N SER A 404 -22.61 -6.24 11.68
CA SER A 404 -24.02 -6.62 11.77
C SER A 404 -24.98 -5.42 11.85
N SER A 405 -24.57 -4.32 12.49
CA SER A 405 -25.35 -3.10 12.63
C SER A 405 -25.60 -2.35 11.31
N ILE A 406 -24.78 -2.62 10.28
CA ILE A 406 -24.84 -1.96 8.96
C ILE A 406 -24.91 -2.97 7.81
N ALA A 407 -25.19 -4.25 8.10
CA ALA A 407 -25.23 -5.32 7.11
C ALA A 407 -26.20 -5.04 5.94
N ALA A 408 -27.34 -4.38 6.21
CA ALA A 408 -28.30 -4.00 5.18
C ALA A 408 -27.78 -2.95 4.19
N GLN A 409 -26.73 -2.22 4.54
CA GLN A 409 -26.09 -1.19 3.69
C GLN A 409 -24.87 -1.75 2.95
N LEU A 410 -24.31 -2.89 3.38
CA LEU A 410 -23.17 -3.55 2.73
C LEU A 410 -23.63 -4.51 1.64
N VAL A 411 -24.36 -3.96 0.67
CA VAL A 411 -24.79 -4.63 -0.56
C VAL A 411 -24.15 -3.92 -1.74
N ASN A 412 -23.80 -4.62 -2.83
CA ASN A 412 -23.15 -4.01 -4.00
C ASN A 412 -21.86 -3.23 -3.68
N VAL A 413 -21.06 -3.75 -2.75
CA VAL A 413 -19.81 -3.12 -2.31
C VAL A 413 -18.74 -3.24 -3.39
N LYS A 414 -18.16 -2.10 -3.80
CA LYS A 414 -17.10 -2.04 -4.81
C LYS A 414 -15.71 -2.18 -4.20
N THR A 415 -15.48 -1.52 -3.07
CA THR A 415 -14.16 -1.43 -2.43
C THR A 415 -14.34 -1.19 -0.95
N ILE A 416 -13.46 -1.80 -0.15
CA ILE A 416 -13.35 -1.56 1.29
C ILE A 416 -11.92 -1.10 1.57
N VAL A 417 -11.77 -0.02 2.32
CA VAL A 417 -10.50 0.44 2.87
C VAL A 417 -10.54 0.36 4.40
N GLY A 418 -9.42 0.07 5.02
CA GLY A 418 -9.29 -0.02 6.47
C GLY A 418 -8.16 0.87 6.97
N ASN A 419 -8.43 1.65 8.02
CA ASN A 419 -7.38 2.26 8.83
C ASN A 419 -7.06 1.34 10.03
N ASN A 420 -6.34 1.80 11.04
CA ASN A 420 -5.96 0.93 12.17
C ASN A 420 -7.17 0.42 12.98
N MET A 421 -8.31 1.12 12.95
CA MET A 421 -9.42 0.95 13.90
C MET A 421 -10.82 0.84 13.28
N ALA A 422 -10.96 1.12 11.98
CA ALA A 422 -12.26 1.14 11.32
C ALA A 422 -12.12 0.83 9.82
N PHE A 423 -13.26 0.54 9.19
CA PHE A 423 -13.39 0.37 7.75
C PHE A 423 -14.34 1.42 7.17
N ALA A 424 -14.11 1.73 5.89
CA ALA A 424 -15.02 2.47 5.04
C ALA A 424 -15.17 1.77 3.69
N ALA A 425 -16.39 1.69 3.19
CA ALA A 425 -16.73 1.04 1.93
C ALA A 425 -17.34 2.04 0.94
N ILE A 426 -16.99 1.88 -0.33
CA ILE A 426 -17.73 2.50 -1.44
C ILE A 426 -18.81 1.51 -1.89
N VAL A 427 -20.06 1.95 -1.79
CA VAL A 427 -21.26 1.17 -2.12
C VAL A 427 -21.96 1.78 -3.32
N LEU A 428 -22.40 0.94 -4.26
CA LEU A 428 -23.23 1.40 -5.37
C LEU A 428 -24.67 1.56 -4.90
N ASP A 429 -25.16 2.80 -4.88
CA ASP A 429 -26.57 3.10 -4.63
C ASP A 429 -27.35 2.84 -5.93
N GLU A 430 -27.95 1.67 -6.06
CA GLU A 430 -28.92 1.43 -7.13
C GLU A 430 -30.13 2.32 -6.87
N ALA A 431 -30.42 3.24 -7.80
CA ALA A 431 -31.64 4.04 -7.71
C ALA A 431 -32.84 3.08 -7.73
N ASN A 432 -33.58 3.02 -6.62
CA ASN A 432 -34.83 2.28 -6.50
C ASN A 432 -35.87 2.70 -7.55
#